data_AF-K2F420-F1
#
_entry.id   AF-K2F420-F1
#
_cell.length_a   1.000
_cell.length_b   1.000
_cell.length_c   1.000
_cell.angle_alpha   90.00
_cell.angle_beta   90.00
_cell.angle_gamma   90.00
#
_symmetry.space_group_name_H-M   'P 1'
#
loop_
_entity.id
_entity.type
_entity.pdbx_description
1 polymer ?
#
loop_
_entity_poly.entity_id
_entity_poly.type
_entity_poly.pdbx_seq_one_letter_code
_entity_poly.pdbx_strand_id
1 'polypeptide(L)'
;MVLNKDIDLFLHLKRERRRLARLSELKNKRAIESQATKSEGNRLPYNSNVLNLLLPDNHRVRHKPSKKRIVINVPNIFSLISNPKESLSVLMDFVDNERKLSPGNIYFNHGDLEEVELGAEAVLDYVAEEIRKELNSRHYKVRLGGAYPANLTLQKYLREIGIVHKFGIEERGFLQGRRSSLTFEKGSVSAIFSRNSVGQTYNEVVINQFVNYINTCLEHSARELTVEAKYSIGKYIGEVLDNIEQHSGENIWQIVGYLDREHMQPKCEIVIFNFGRTMAQTFYDLPAESYAISKVKPYINLHRKKKSIFPQMEP
;
A
#
# COMPACT_ATOMS: atom_id res chain seq x y z
N MET A 1 -57.36 40.02 -11.98
CA MET A 1 -56.13 40.38 -11.25
C MET A 1 -56.01 39.58 -9.94
N VAL A 2 -56.08 38.24 -10.00
CA VAL A 2 -56.11 37.37 -8.78
C VAL A 2 -55.07 36.24 -8.83
N LEU A 3 -54.42 35.98 -9.98
CA LEU A 3 -53.55 34.81 -10.16
C LEU A 3 -52.11 34.93 -9.58
N ASN A 4 -51.65 36.13 -9.20
CA ASN A 4 -50.24 36.37 -8.83
C ASN A 4 -49.92 36.06 -7.35
N LYS A 5 -50.87 36.28 -6.43
CA LYS A 5 -50.61 36.10 -4.99
C LYS A 5 -50.46 34.63 -4.58
N ASP A 6 -51.19 33.73 -5.24
CA ASP A 6 -51.12 32.29 -4.94
C ASP A 6 -49.83 31.65 -5.44
N ILE A 7 -49.29 32.15 -6.56
CA ILE A 7 -48.00 31.70 -7.11
C ILE A 7 -46.86 32.14 -6.20
N ASP A 8 -46.88 33.39 -5.72
CA ASP A 8 -45.87 33.89 -4.79
C ASP A 8 -45.89 33.16 -3.45
N LEU A 9 -47.09 32.88 -2.92
CA LEU A 9 -47.25 32.09 -1.70
C LEU A 9 -46.74 30.65 -1.89
N PHE A 10 -47.05 30.02 -3.02
CA PHE A 10 -46.56 28.69 -3.36
C PHE A 10 -45.02 28.65 -3.49
N LEU A 11 -44.42 29.62 -4.16
CA LEU A 11 -42.97 29.73 -4.30
C LEU A 11 -42.27 29.98 -2.96
N HIS A 12 -42.88 30.80 -2.08
CA HIS A 12 -42.39 31.04 -0.74
C HIS A 12 -42.40 29.76 0.11
N LEU A 13 -43.51 29.03 0.13
CA LEU A 13 -43.64 27.74 0.84
C LEU A 13 -42.67 26.68 0.30
N LYS A 14 -42.44 26.64 -1.02
CA LYS A 14 -41.45 25.74 -1.65
C LYS A 14 -40.01 26.07 -1.23
N ARG A 15 -39.67 27.35 -1.10
CA ARG A 15 -38.34 27.80 -0.63
C ARG A 15 -38.13 27.47 0.84
N GLU A 16 -39.14 27.69 1.69
CA GLU A 16 -39.09 27.33 3.12
C GLU A 16 -38.96 25.82 3.34
N ARG A 17 -39.70 24.99 2.58
CA ARG A 17 -39.52 23.52 2.63
C ARG A 17 -38.10 23.08 2.27
N ARG A 18 -37.49 23.68 1.24
CA ARG A 18 -36.10 23.39 0.85
C ARG A 18 -35.09 23.84 1.93
N ARG A 19 -35.34 24.99 2.56
CA ARG A 19 -34.51 25.51 3.66
C ARG A 19 -34.60 24.59 4.88
N LEU A 20 -35.80 24.16 5.27
CA LEU A 20 -36.01 23.23 6.37
C LEU A 20 -35.38 21.85 6.09
N ALA A 21 -35.47 21.35 4.86
CA ALA A 21 -34.79 20.12 4.43
C ALA A 21 -33.26 20.24 4.58
N ARG A 22 -32.65 21.34 4.11
CA ARG A 22 -31.20 21.59 4.28
C ARG A 22 -30.79 21.71 5.76
N LEU A 23 -31.61 22.35 6.59
CA LEU A 23 -31.34 22.45 8.03
C LEU A 23 -31.43 21.09 8.72
N SER A 24 -32.35 20.23 8.29
CA SER A 24 -32.46 18.85 8.77
C SER A 24 -31.25 18.01 8.34
N GLU A 25 -30.82 18.11 7.07
CA GLU A 25 -29.61 17.45 6.57
C GLU A 25 -28.36 17.89 7.34
N LEU A 26 -28.20 19.20 7.60
CA LEU A 26 -27.09 19.73 8.39
C LEU A 26 -27.11 19.24 9.85
N LYS A 27 -28.30 19.13 10.46
CA LYS A 27 -28.45 18.56 11.81
C LYS A 27 -28.12 17.07 11.83
N ASN A 28 -28.59 16.30 10.85
CA ASN A 28 -28.26 14.88 10.73
C ASN A 28 -26.77 14.67 10.49
N LYS A 29 -26.14 15.50 9.62
CA LYS A 29 -24.70 15.45 9.39
C LYS A 29 -23.91 15.74 10.67
N ARG A 30 -24.30 16.76 11.44
CA ARG A 30 -23.68 17.08 12.74
C ARG A 30 -23.93 16.00 13.80
N ALA A 31 -25.09 15.35 13.79
CA ALA A 31 -25.39 14.24 14.69
C ALA A 31 -24.55 13.00 14.36
N ILE A 32 -24.37 12.70 13.07
CA ILE A 32 -23.48 11.64 12.58
C ILE A 32 -22.02 11.96 12.93
N GLU A 33 -21.55 13.20 12.71
CA GLU A 33 -20.20 13.65 13.08
C GLU A 33 -20.00 13.62 14.62
N SER A 34 -21.02 13.97 15.40
CA SER A 34 -21.01 13.90 16.87
C SER A 34 -21.02 12.46 17.40
N GLN A 35 -21.74 11.55 16.74
CA GLN A 35 -21.71 10.12 17.06
C GLN A 35 -20.39 9.48 16.65
N ALA A 36 -19.83 9.85 15.49
CA ALA A 36 -18.51 9.41 15.03
C ALA A 36 -17.43 9.85 16.03
N THR A 37 -17.41 11.13 16.44
CA THR A 37 -16.46 11.65 17.43
C THR A 37 -16.65 11.05 18.83
N LYS A 38 -17.88 10.77 19.29
CA LYS A 38 -18.14 10.04 20.54
C LYS A 38 -17.70 8.57 20.47
N SER A 39 -17.80 7.93 19.31
CA SER A 39 -17.30 6.57 19.10
C SER A 39 -15.78 6.49 18.94
N GLU A 40 -15.14 7.57 18.45
CA GLU A 40 -13.68 7.72 18.39
C GLU A 40 -13.05 7.84 19.79
N GLY A 41 -13.70 8.54 20.73
CA GLY A 41 -13.19 8.73 22.10
C GLY A 41 -13.05 7.46 22.94
N ASN A 42 -13.69 6.35 22.55
CA ASN A 42 -13.64 5.04 23.23
C ASN A 42 -12.85 3.97 22.46
N ARG A 43 -12.28 4.29 21.29
CA ARG A 43 -11.45 3.33 20.54
C ARG A 43 -10.02 3.38 21.05
N LEU A 44 -9.49 2.21 21.42
CA LEU A 44 -8.06 2.06 21.62
C LEU A 44 -7.33 2.55 20.35
N PRO A 45 -6.19 3.24 20.50
CA PRO A 45 -5.42 3.70 19.35
C PRO A 45 -5.06 2.50 18.48
N TYR A 46 -5.15 2.71 17.17
CA TYR A 46 -4.78 1.72 16.18
C TYR A 46 -3.32 1.32 16.40
N ASN A 47 -3.08 0.02 16.39
CA ASN A 47 -1.76 -0.59 16.51
C ASN A 47 -1.60 -1.51 15.30
N SER A 48 -0.64 -1.18 14.44
CA SER A 48 -0.37 -1.89 13.20
C SER A 48 0.45 -3.14 13.49
N ASN A 49 -0.10 -4.30 13.17
CA ASN A 49 0.63 -5.56 13.19
C ASN A 49 1.84 -5.52 12.25
N VAL A 50 1.72 -4.84 11.10
CA VAL A 50 2.81 -4.73 10.11
C VAL A 50 4.02 -4.02 10.69
N LEU A 51 3.81 -2.91 11.39
CA LEU A 51 4.90 -2.20 12.05
C LEU A 51 5.55 -3.06 13.14
N ASN A 52 4.76 -3.88 13.85
CA ASN A 52 5.26 -4.82 14.87
C ASN A 52 6.04 -6.00 14.27
N LEU A 53 5.72 -6.43 13.05
CA LEU A 53 6.47 -7.46 12.32
C LEU A 53 7.83 -6.92 11.85
N LEU A 54 7.89 -5.67 11.38
CA LEU A 54 9.15 -5.04 10.96
C LEU A 54 10.06 -4.75 12.14
N LEU A 55 9.50 -4.25 13.22
CA LEU A 55 10.23 -3.98 14.45
C LEU A 55 9.33 -4.31 15.63
N PRO A 56 9.62 -5.35 16.43
CA PRO A 56 8.81 -5.67 17.61
C PRO A 56 8.77 -4.52 18.61
N ASP A 57 7.63 -4.37 19.27
CA ASP A 57 7.29 -3.21 20.09
C ASP A 57 7.94 -3.25 21.49
N ASN A 58 9.27 -3.29 21.54
CA ASN A 58 9.98 -3.47 22.82
C ASN A 58 10.02 -2.18 23.66
N HIS A 59 9.80 -1.01 23.07
CA HIS A 59 9.95 0.29 23.73
C HIS A 59 8.99 1.37 23.20
N ARG A 60 7.66 1.22 23.38
CA ARG A 60 6.75 2.38 23.24
C ARG A 60 6.85 3.28 24.45
N VAL A 61 7.77 4.23 24.38
CA VAL A 61 7.75 5.34 25.31
C VAL A 61 6.68 6.32 24.82
N ARG A 62 5.65 6.57 25.63
CA ARG A 62 4.64 7.60 25.35
C ARG A 62 5.31 8.97 25.33
N HIS A 63 5.71 9.44 24.17
CA HIS A 63 6.23 10.78 23.99
C HIS A 63 5.12 11.77 23.70
N LYS A 64 5.27 13.00 24.22
CA LYS A 64 4.47 14.13 23.74
C LYS A 64 4.83 14.39 22.28
N PRO A 65 3.85 14.77 21.43
CA PRO A 65 4.10 15.02 20.01
C PRO A 65 5.25 16.02 19.85
N SER A 66 6.25 15.62 19.09
CA SER A 66 7.43 16.43 18.86
C SER A 66 7.23 17.30 17.63
N LYS A 67 7.64 18.56 17.70
CA LYS A 67 7.79 19.41 16.50
C LYS A 67 8.99 18.99 15.64
N LYS A 68 9.79 18.01 16.08
CA LYS A 68 10.94 17.52 15.32
C LYS A 68 10.47 16.86 14.03
N ARG A 69 11.19 17.17 12.96
CA ARG A 69 11.07 16.53 11.65
C ARG A 69 11.87 15.24 11.69
N ILE A 70 11.24 14.14 11.30
CA ILE A 70 11.96 12.90 10.94
C ILE A 70 12.39 13.05 9.49
N VAL A 71 13.65 12.73 9.22
CA VAL A 71 14.20 12.69 7.86
C VAL A 71 14.52 11.24 7.55
N ILE A 72 13.89 10.71 6.52
CA ILE A 72 14.14 9.37 5.98
C ILE A 72 14.98 9.57 4.71
N ASN A 73 16.24 9.18 4.77
CA ASN A 73 17.13 9.23 3.60
C ASN A 73 17.00 7.90 2.86
N VAL A 74 16.46 7.96 1.64
CA VAL A 74 16.35 6.80 0.76
C VAL A 74 17.74 6.56 0.14
N PRO A 75 18.23 5.31 0.07
CA PRO A 75 19.54 5.02 -0.49
C PRO A 75 19.57 5.37 -1.98
N ASN A 76 20.78 5.49 -2.54
CA ASN A 76 20.95 5.74 -3.98
C ASN A 76 20.37 4.59 -4.83
N ILE A 77 20.50 3.35 -4.37
CA ILE A 77 19.84 2.17 -4.95
C ILE A 77 18.80 1.68 -3.95
N PHE A 78 17.52 1.97 -4.22
CA PHE A 78 16.41 1.55 -3.38
C PHE A 78 15.71 0.33 -3.99
N SER A 79 16.17 -0.86 -3.59
CA SER A 79 15.69 -2.13 -4.10
C SER A 79 15.83 -3.23 -3.05
N LEU A 80 14.78 -4.05 -2.90
CA LEU A 80 14.79 -5.24 -2.07
C LEU A 80 15.47 -6.43 -2.77
N ILE A 81 15.81 -6.30 -4.05
CA ILE A 81 16.52 -7.32 -4.83
C ILE A 81 18.02 -7.00 -4.91
N SER A 82 18.39 -5.81 -5.39
CA SER A 82 19.79 -5.45 -5.63
C SER A 82 20.48 -4.84 -4.41
N ASN A 83 19.74 -4.15 -3.53
CA ASN A 83 20.28 -3.53 -2.32
C ASN A 83 19.40 -3.81 -1.06
N PRO A 84 19.15 -5.09 -0.72
CA PRO A 84 18.17 -5.45 0.29
C PRO A 84 18.49 -4.90 1.69
N LYS A 85 19.76 -4.91 2.09
CA LYS A 85 20.18 -4.55 3.44
C LYS A 85 19.90 -3.08 3.76
N GLU A 86 20.33 -2.17 2.88
CA GLU A 86 20.13 -0.74 3.10
C GLU A 86 18.66 -0.36 2.92
N SER A 87 17.98 -0.94 1.93
CA SER A 87 16.55 -0.71 1.70
C SER A 87 15.70 -1.12 2.91
N LEU A 88 15.98 -2.30 3.50
CA LEU A 88 15.31 -2.74 4.73
C LEU A 88 15.69 -1.88 5.94
N SER A 89 16.95 -1.44 6.05
CA SER A 89 17.39 -0.55 7.14
C SER A 89 16.57 0.74 7.16
N VAL A 90 16.34 1.37 6.00
CA VAL A 90 15.53 2.59 5.90
C VAL A 90 14.09 2.36 6.37
N LEU A 91 13.49 1.23 6.03
CA LEU A 91 12.14 0.86 6.50
C LEU A 91 12.12 0.68 8.02
N MET A 92 13.09 -0.03 8.58
CA MET A 92 13.20 -0.26 10.03
C MET A 92 13.47 1.04 10.80
N ASP A 93 14.38 1.88 10.31
CA ASP A 93 14.70 3.18 10.88
C ASP A 93 13.48 4.10 10.85
N PHE A 94 12.65 4.02 9.81
CA PHE A 94 11.43 4.80 9.75
C PHE A 94 10.45 4.39 10.86
N VAL A 95 10.23 3.09 11.07
CA VAL A 95 9.38 2.58 12.16
C VAL A 95 9.95 2.95 13.53
N ASP A 96 11.25 2.78 13.73
CA ASP A 96 11.91 3.10 15.01
C ASP A 96 11.82 4.61 15.35
N ASN A 97 12.09 5.47 14.37
CA ASN A 97 12.02 6.92 14.56
C ASN A 97 10.60 7.41 14.86
N GLU A 98 9.57 6.84 14.23
CA GLU A 98 8.17 7.17 14.55
C GLU A 98 7.88 6.90 16.02
N ARG A 99 8.19 5.68 16.47
CA ARG A 99 7.90 5.22 17.84
C ARG A 99 8.60 6.07 18.89
N LYS A 100 9.81 6.55 18.59
CA LYS A 100 10.61 7.40 19.49
C LYS A 100 10.17 8.86 19.52
N LEU A 101 9.66 9.41 18.42
CA LEU A 101 9.54 10.87 18.28
C LEU A 101 8.10 11.38 18.17
N SER A 102 7.12 10.55 17.79
CA SER A 102 5.74 11.00 17.51
C SER A 102 5.73 12.28 16.64
N PRO A 103 6.23 12.20 15.39
CA PRO A 103 6.59 13.35 14.59
C PRO A 103 5.37 14.15 14.08
N GLY A 104 5.47 15.48 14.11
CA GLY A 104 4.54 16.34 13.36
C GLY A 104 4.87 16.43 11.86
N ASN A 105 6.07 16.03 11.43
CA ASN A 105 6.55 16.14 10.05
C ASN A 105 7.51 15.00 9.69
N ILE A 106 7.25 14.33 8.57
CA ILE A 106 8.08 13.26 8.00
C ILE A 106 8.56 13.73 6.63
N TYR A 107 9.87 13.66 6.41
CA TYR A 107 10.52 14.12 5.18
C TYR A 107 11.27 12.99 4.50
N PHE A 108 10.83 12.58 3.31
CA PHE A 108 11.47 11.55 2.50
C PHE A 108 12.46 12.19 1.51
N ASN A 109 13.74 12.00 1.76
CA ASN A 109 14.80 12.52 0.90
C ASN A 109 15.19 11.47 -0.15
N HIS A 110 14.80 11.70 -1.40
CA HIS A 110 15.22 10.92 -2.57
C HIS A 110 16.26 11.67 -3.41
N GLY A 111 16.90 12.71 -2.87
CA GLY A 111 17.79 13.60 -3.63
C GLY A 111 18.94 12.86 -4.34
N ASP A 112 19.46 11.82 -3.68
CA ASP A 112 20.59 11.00 -4.16
C ASP A 112 20.13 9.69 -4.83
N LEU A 113 18.83 9.53 -5.11
CA LEU A 113 18.28 8.32 -5.72
C LEU A 113 18.72 8.19 -7.19
N GLU A 114 19.33 7.05 -7.51
CA GLU A 114 19.84 6.69 -8.83
C GLU A 114 19.05 5.50 -9.43
N GLU A 115 18.58 4.58 -8.60
CA GLU A 115 17.79 3.42 -9.01
C GLU A 115 16.70 3.11 -7.98
N VAL A 116 15.51 2.77 -8.46
CA VAL A 116 14.39 2.33 -7.62
C VAL A 116 13.70 1.12 -8.24
N GLU A 117 13.34 0.18 -7.38
CA GLU A 117 12.54 -1.00 -7.71
C GLU A 117 11.14 -0.85 -7.12
N LEU A 118 10.10 -1.23 -7.90
CA LEU A 118 8.71 -1.15 -7.47
C LEU A 118 8.43 -1.82 -6.12
N GLY A 119 9.09 -2.94 -5.82
CA GLY A 119 8.89 -3.63 -4.55
C GLY A 119 9.34 -2.82 -3.33
N ALA A 120 10.51 -2.19 -3.39
CA ALA A 120 11.01 -1.37 -2.30
C ALA A 120 10.10 -0.15 -2.05
N GLU A 121 9.70 0.52 -3.13
CA GLU A 121 8.80 1.68 -3.05
C GLU A 121 7.41 1.29 -2.54
N ALA A 122 6.84 0.19 -3.03
CA ALA A 122 5.51 -0.26 -2.59
C ALA A 122 5.49 -0.65 -1.11
N VAL A 123 6.57 -1.25 -0.58
CA VAL A 123 6.68 -1.54 0.86
C VAL A 123 6.82 -0.24 1.66
N LEU A 124 7.61 0.74 1.18
CA LEU A 124 7.73 2.04 1.83
C LEU A 124 6.38 2.76 1.91
N ASP A 125 5.60 2.74 0.84
CA ASP A 125 4.26 3.32 0.77
C ASP A 125 3.31 2.69 1.78
N TYR A 126 3.33 1.35 1.86
CA TYR A 126 2.51 0.63 2.81
C TYR A 126 2.91 0.94 4.25
N VAL A 127 4.20 0.93 4.57
CA VAL A 127 4.72 1.26 5.91
C VAL A 127 4.36 2.70 6.31
N ALA A 128 4.53 3.65 5.39
CA ALA A 128 4.13 5.04 5.61
C ALA A 128 2.63 5.16 5.86
N GLU A 129 1.80 4.38 5.17
CA GLU A 129 0.35 4.39 5.33
C GLU A 129 -0.05 3.87 6.72
N GLU A 130 0.58 2.77 7.16
CA GLU A 130 0.37 2.18 8.49
C GLU A 130 0.81 3.11 9.62
N ILE A 131 1.97 3.75 9.48
CA ILE A 131 2.44 4.80 10.41
C ILE A 131 1.42 5.95 10.48
N ARG A 132 0.94 6.42 9.32
CA ARG A 132 -0.05 7.50 9.29
C ARG A 132 -1.36 7.08 9.96
N LYS A 133 -1.83 5.84 9.78
CA LYS A 133 -3.02 5.31 10.47
C LYS A 133 -2.82 5.28 11.98
N GLU A 134 -1.67 4.80 12.48
CA GLU A 134 -1.36 4.82 13.91
C GLU A 134 -1.36 6.25 14.47
N LEU A 135 -0.65 7.17 13.83
CA LEU A 135 -0.53 8.56 14.27
C LEU A 135 -1.90 9.29 14.24
N ASN A 136 -2.68 9.10 13.17
CA ASN A 136 -4.03 9.68 13.06
C ASN A 136 -4.97 9.14 14.15
N SER A 137 -4.90 7.85 14.49
CA SER A 137 -5.71 7.26 15.56
C SER A 137 -5.40 7.84 16.94
N ARG A 138 -4.22 8.42 17.10
CA ARG A 138 -3.77 9.16 18.29
C ARG A 138 -4.04 10.67 18.17
N HIS A 139 -4.79 11.09 17.16
CA HIS A 139 -5.08 12.49 16.82
C HIS A 139 -3.82 13.34 16.51
N TYR A 140 -2.72 12.71 16.12
CA TYR A 140 -1.53 13.42 15.66
C TYR A 140 -1.65 13.75 14.17
N LYS A 141 -1.56 15.05 13.85
CA LYS A 141 -1.52 15.51 12.46
C LYS A 141 -0.08 15.42 11.95
N VAL A 142 0.11 14.58 10.94
CA VAL A 142 1.40 14.37 10.29
C VAL A 142 1.42 15.12 8.97
N ARG A 143 2.46 15.91 8.74
CA ARG A 143 2.77 16.46 7.42
C ARG A 143 3.81 15.58 6.75
N LEU A 144 3.61 15.32 5.47
CA LEU A 144 4.56 14.61 4.64
C LEU A 144 5.20 15.61 3.68
N GLY A 145 6.49 15.46 3.45
CA GLY A 145 7.23 16.20 2.43
C GLY A 145 8.43 15.40 1.97
N GLY A 146 9.20 15.96 1.04
CA GLY A 146 10.39 15.29 0.55
C GLY A 146 11.19 16.11 -0.44
N ALA A 147 12.23 15.49 -0.96
CA ALA A 147 13.00 15.93 -2.12
C ALA A 147 12.99 14.83 -3.16
N TYR A 148 12.90 15.25 -4.42
CA TYR A 148 13.05 14.38 -5.59
C TYR A 148 14.52 14.22 -5.97
N PRO A 149 14.89 13.13 -6.67
CA PRO A 149 16.18 13.03 -7.34
C PRO A 149 16.28 14.02 -8.49
N ALA A 150 17.49 14.33 -8.94
CA ALA A 150 17.69 15.20 -10.11
C ALA A 150 17.19 14.57 -11.43
N ASN A 151 17.17 13.24 -11.53
CA ASN A 151 16.77 12.51 -12.74
C ASN A 151 15.25 12.59 -12.99
N LEU A 152 14.84 13.21 -14.10
CA LEU A 152 13.42 13.42 -14.44
C LEU A 152 12.61 12.14 -14.62
N THR A 153 13.22 11.04 -15.09
CA THR A 153 12.55 9.75 -15.22
C THR A 153 12.22 9.17 -13.85
N LEU A 154 13.15 9.23 -12.90
CA LEU A 154 12.90 8.82 -11.51
C LEU A 154 11.88 9.75 -10.83
N GLN A 155 11.92 11.05 -11.11
CA GLN A 155 10.90 11.97 -10.62
C GLN A 155 9.51 11.61 -11.14
N LYS A 156 9.38 11.27 -12.42
CA LYS A 156 8.12 10.81 -13.01
C LYS A 156 7.65 9.52 -12.33
N TYR A 157 8.54 8.55 -12.17
CA TYR A 157 8.25 7.29 -11.49
C TYR A 157 7.65 7.52 -10.10
N LEU A 158 8.35 8.26 -9.23
CA LEU A 158 7.89 8.54 -7.86
C LEU A 158 6.57 9.33 -7.80
N ARG A 159 6.26 10.12 -8.82
CA ARG A 159 4.99 10.86 -8.95
C ARG A 159 3.81 10.00 -9.37
N GLU A 160 4.09 8.95 -10.13
CA GLU A 160 3.05 8.11 -10.71
C GLU A 160 2.73 6.89 -9.86
N ILE A 161 3.70 6.35 -9.11
CA ILE A 161 3.49 5.15 -8.29
C ILE A 161 4.03 5.23 -6.85
N GLY A 162 4.95 6.16 -6.55
CA GLY A 162 5.60 6.21 -5.24
C GLY A 162 4.89 7.02 -4.17
N ILE A 163 5.61 7.30 -3.08
CA ILE A 163 5.06 7.91 -1.87
C ILE A 163 4.39 9.27 -2.09
N VAL A 164 4.86 10.01 -3.09
CA VAL A 164 4.26 11.29 -3.47
C VAL A 164 2.86 11.06 -4.06
N HIS A 165 2.72 10.06 -4.94
CA HIS A 165 1.43 9.65 -5.50
C HIS A 165 0.48 9.17 -4.41
N LYS A 166 0.96 8.25 -3.57
CA LYS A 166 0.18 7.56 -2.55
C LYS A 166 -0.48 8.53 -1.56
N PHE A 167 0.23 9.60 -1.18
CA PHE A 167 -0.27 10.59 -0.24
C PHE A 167 -0.80 11.88 -0.87
N GLY A 168 -0.79 11.99 -2.21
CA GLY A 168 -1.27 13.17 -2.92
C GLY A 168 -0.58 14.46 -2.47
N ILE A 169 0.74 14.40 -2.28
CA ILE A 169 1.53 15.53 -1.76
C ILE A 169 1.50 16.65 -2.81
N GLU A 170 1.08 17.86 -2.41
CA GLU A 170 1.04 19.02 -3.31
C GLU A 170 2.45 19.42 -3.77
N GLU A 171 2.68 19.34 -5.08
CA GLU A 171 3.92 19.77 -5.71
C GLU A 171 3.89 21.28 -5.99
N ARG A 172 4.88 22.03 -5.49
CA ARG A 172 5.03 23.44 -5.83
C ARG A 172 5.80 23.60 -7.15
N GLY A 173 5.19 24.27 -8.12
CA GLY A 173 5.88 24.75 -9.33
C GLY A 173 5.89 23.80 -10.52
N PHE A 174 5.09 22.72 -10.51
CA PHE A 174 4.96 21.81 -11.66
C PHE A 174 3.56 21.90 -12.27
N LEU A 175 3.48 22.02 -13.59
CA LEU A 175 2.24 21.86 -14.33
C LEU A 175 1.91 20.36 -14.38
N GLN A 176 0.69 19.96 -14.01
CA GLN A 176 0.23 18.58 -14.15
C GLN A 176 0.33 18.16 -15.62
N GLY A 177 1.40 17.44 -15.96
CA GLY A 177 1.48 16.70 -17.20
C GLY A 177 0.42 15.59 -17.23
N ARG A 178 0.03 15.16 -18.43
CA ARG A 178 -0.87 14.01 -18.59
C ARG A 178 -0.18 12.77 -18.03
N ARG A 179 -0.81 12.06 -17.09
CA ARG A 179 -0.32 10.75 -16.62
C ARG A 179 -0.14 9.83 -17.81
N SER A 180 1.04 9.26 -17.95
CA SER A 180 1.39 8.44 -19.10
C SER A 180 1.68 7.00 -18.72
N SER A 181 1.83 6.66 -17.44
CA SER A 181 1.87 5.27 -17.00
C SER A 181 0.48 4.64 -16.84
N LEU A 182 0.46 3.31 -16.75
CA LEU A 182 -0.64 2.52 -16.18
C LEU A 182 -0.21 2.01 -14.83
N THR A 183 -1.10 2.09 -13.84
CA THR A 183 -0.84 1.60 -12.48
C THR A 183 -1.94 0.64 -12.05
N PHE A 184 -1.56 -0.31 -11.21
CA PHE A 184 -2.46 -1.26 -10.56
C PHE A 184 -2.06 -1.37 -9.10
N GLU A 185 -3.05 -1.33 -8.20
CA GLU A 185 -2.80 -1.51 -6.78
C GLU A 185 -4.01 -2.21 -6.14
N LYS A 186 -3.78 -3.38 -5.56
CA LYS A 186 -4.76 -4.12 -4.76
C LYS A 186 -4.08 -4.74 -3.56
N GLY A 187 -4.71 -4.66 -2.40
CA GLY A 187 -4.24 -5.33 -1.20
C GLY A 187 -5.32 -6.19 -0.57
N SER A 188 -4.94 -6.92 0.47
CA SER A 188 -5.90 -7.67 1.27
C SER A 188 -6.92 -6.72 1.92
N VAL A 189 -8.14 -7.21 2.10
CA VAL A 189 -9.20 -6.51 2.84
C VAL A 189 -9.60 -7.35 4.04
N SER A 190 -10.06 -6.66 5.10
CA SER A 190 -10.59 -7.34 6.28
C SER A 190 -11.68 -8.33 5.88
N ALA A 191 -11.62 -9.54 6.46
CA ALA A 191 -12.48 -10.68 6.15
C ALA A 191 -13.99 -10.37 6.19
N ILE A 192 -14.40 -9.30 6.90
CA ILE A 192 -15.78 -8.81 6.99
C ILE A 192 -16.34 -8.35 5.62
N PHE A 193 -15.47 -8.00 4.66
CA PHE A 193 -15.87 -7.50 3.33
C PHE A 193 -15.64 -8.51 2.19
N SER A 194 -15.38 -9.78 2.51
CA SER A 194 -14.82 -10.77 1.57
C SER A 194 -15.80 -11.36 0.54
N ARG A 195 -17.11 -11.10 0.66
CA ARG A 195 -18.13 -11.53 -0.32
C ARG A 195 -18.94 -10.34 -0.82
N ASN A 196 -19.01 -10.21 -2.14
CA ASN A 196 -19.90 -9.25 -2.79
C ASN A 196 -21.32 -9.81 -2.96
N SER A 197 -22.27 -8.96 -3.35
CA SER A 197 -23.68 -9.34 -3.61
C SER A 197 -23.87 -10.36 -4.74
N VAL A 198 -22.81 -10.66 -5.50
CA VAL A 198 -22.79 -11.60 -6.63
C VAL A 198 -22.18 -12.96 -6.22
N GLY A 199 -21.76 -13.12 -4.96
CA GLY A 199 -21.23 -14.37 -4.42
C GLY A 199 -19.77 -14.68 -4.79
N GLN A 200 -19.08 -13.77 -5.49
CA GLN A 200 -17.64 -13.91 -5.77
C GLN A 200 -16.83 -13.60 -4.51
N THR A 201 -15.73 -14.34 -4.34
CA THR A 201 -14.74 -14.00 -3.32
C THR A 201 -13.97 -12.75 -3.73
N TYR A 202 -13.50 -11.96 -2.76
CA TYR A 202 -12.66 -10.80 -3.05
C TYR A 202 -11.42 -11.15 -3.89
N ASN A 203 -10.81 -12.32 -3.64
CA ASN A 203 -9.63 -12.78 -4.37
C ASN A 203 -9.95 -13.04 -5.84
N GLU A 204 -11.08 -13.65 -6.17
CA GLU A 204 -11.53 -13.79 -7.58
C GLU A 204 -11.66 -12.44 -8.28
N VAL A 205 -12.20 -11.43 -7.58
CA VAL A 205 -12.32 -10.06 -8.13
C VAL A 205 -10.94 -9.47 -8.39
N VAL A 206 -10.01 -9.61 -7.44
CA VAL A 206 -8.63 -9.10 -7.58
C VAL A 206 -7.89 -9.81 -8.72
N ILE A 207 -8.01 -11.13 -8.84
CA ILE A 207 -7.40 -11.92 -9.90
C ILE A 207 -7.91 -11.45 -11.27
N ASN A 208 -9.23 -11.29 -11.44
CA ASN A 208 -9.81 -10.80 -12.69
C ASN A 208 -9.35 -9.37 -13.02
N GLN A 209 -9.28 -8.49 -12.02
CA GLN A 209 -8.79 -7.12 -12.20
C GLN A 209 -7.31 -7.10 -12.59
N PHE A 210 -6.49 -7.97 -12.01
CA PHE A 210 -5.09 -8.10 -12.36
C PHE A 210 -4.89 -8.62 -13.78
N VAL A 211 -5.61 -9.68 -14.19
CA VAL A 211 -5.56 -10.19 -15.57
C VAL A 211 -5.97 -9.10 -16.57
N ASN A 212 -7.00 -8.31 -16.25
CA ASN A 212 -7.41 -7.18 -17.08
C ASN A 212 -6.34 -6.09 -17.15
N TYR A 213 -5.64 -5.81 -16.03
CA TYR A 213 -4.52 -4.88 -16.03
C TYR A 213 -3.38 -5.35 -16.95
N ILE A 214 -2.99 -6.63 -16.90
CA ILE A 214 -1.98 -7.19 -17.80
C ILE A 214 -2.43 -7.09 -19.26
N ASN A 215 -3.70 -7.37 -19.53
CA ASN A 215 -4.25 -7.21 -20.88
C ASN A 215 -4.16 -5.75 -21.37
N THR A 216 -4.52 -4.79 -20.52
CA THR A 216 -4.41 -3.35 -20.79
C THR A 216 -2.97 -2.92 -21.05
N CYS A 217 -2.00 -3.54 -20.35
CA CYS A 217 -0.58 -3.32 -20.60
C CYS A 217 -0.16 -3.78 -22.00
N LEU A 218 -0.67 -4.93 -22.46
CA LEU A 218 -0.37 -5.49 -23.79
C LEU A 218 -1.05 -4.73 -24.93
N GLU A 219 -2.20 -4.12 -24.70
CA GLU A 219 -2.90 -3.29 -25.68
C GLU A 219 -2.02 -2.14 -26.20
N HIS A 220 -1.09 -1.65 -25.38
CA HIS A 220 -0.10 -0.65 -25.80
C HIS A 220 0.79 -1.13 -26.97
N SER A 221 0.99 -2.45 -27.07
CA SER A 221 1.73 -3.09 -28.16
C SER A 221 0.81 -3.77 -29.19
N ALA A 222 -0.48 -3.39 -29.22
CA ALA A 222 -1.51 -3.99 -30.06
C ALA A 222 -1.61 -5.53 -29.91
N ARG A 223 -1.42 -6.03 -28.68
CA ARG A 223 -1.51 -7.45 -28.34
C ARG A 223 -2.60 -7.67 -27.29
N GLU A 224 -3.11 -8.88 -27.24
CA GLU A 224 -4.08 -9.33 -26.25
C GLU A 224 -3.67 -10.70 -25.69
N LEU A 225 -3.99 -10.97 -24.43
CA LEU A 225 -3.89 -12.32 -23.89
C LEU A 225 -4.92 -13.24 -24.55
N THR A 226 -4.50 -14.47 -24.90
CA THR A 226 -5.44 -15.52 -25.28
C THR A 226 -6.27 -15.96 -24.07
N VAL A 227 -7.36 -16.69 -24.31
CA VAL A 227 -8.21 -17.22 -23.23
C VAL A 227 -7.41 -18.14 -22.29
N GLU A 228 -6.54 -18.97 -22.86
CA GLU A 228 -5.67 -19.88 -22.12
C GLU A 228 -4.66 -19.09 -21.27
N ALA A 229 -4.06 -18.04 -21.84
CA ALA A 229 -3.11 -17.20 -21.11
C ALA A 229 -3.79 -16.43 -19.95
N LYS A 230 -5.01 -15.90 -20.16
CA LYS A 230 -5.82 -15.27 -19.10
C LYS A 230 -6.09 -16.27 -17.97
N TYR A 231 -6.48 -17.50 -18.31
CA TYR A 231 -6.71 -18.57 -17.33
C TYR A 231 -5.43 -18.95 -16.57
N SER A 232 -4.31 -19.15 -17.26
CA SER A 232 -3.03 -19.50 -16.63
C SER A 232 -2.53 -18.42 -15.67
N ILE A 233 -2.56 -17.14 -16.07
CA ILE A 233 -2.19 -16.03 -15.20
C ILE A 233 -3.11 -15.99 -13.98
N GLY A 234 -4.42 -16.10 -14.20
CA GLY A 234 -5.39 -16.10 -13.11
C GLY A 234 -5.15 -17.22 -12.11
N LYS A 235 -4.86 -18.43 -12.60
CA LYS A 235 -4.51 -19.59 -11.78
C LYS A 235 -3.24 -19.36 -10.97
N TYR A 236 -2.15 -18.89 -11.58
CA TYR A 236 -0.88 -18.68 -10.87
C TYR A 236 -1.01 -17.61 -9.78
N ILE A 237 -1.70 -16.51 -10.05
CA ILE A 237 -1.93 -15.47 -9.04
C ILE A 237 -2.82 -15.98 -7.92
N GLY A 238 -3.87 -16.75 -8.24
CA GLY A 238 -4.70 -17.43 -7.25
C GLY A 238 -3.88 -18.34 -6.34
N GLU A 239 -3.02 -19.18 -6.91
CA GLU A 239 -2.14 -20.06 -6.14
C GLU A 239 -1.18 -19.26 -5.24
N VAL A 240 -0.65 -18.12 -5.69
CA VAL A 240 0.20 -17.25 -4.86
C VAL A 240 -0.59 -16.65 -3.69
N LEU A 241 -1.78 -16.13 -3.94
CA LEU A 241 -2.62 -15.54 -2.90
C LEU A 241 -3.10 -16.57 -1.88
N ASP A 242 -3.52 -17.74 -2.35
CA ASP A 242 -3.94 -18.86 -1.50
C ASP A 242 -2.78 -19.30 -0.58
N ASN A 243 -1.56 -19.38 -1.11
CA ASN A 243 -0.37 -19.68 -0.31
C ASN A 243 -0.12 -18.63 0.78
N ILE A 244 -0.26 -17.35 0.44
CA ILE A 244 -0.08 -16.26 1.42
C ILE A 244 -1.12 -16.40 2.52
N GLU A 245 -2.40 -16.53 2.19
CA GLU A 245 -3.49 -16.59 3.18
C GLU A 245 -3.42 -17.84 4.08
N GLN A 246 -2.92 -18.96 3.55
CA GLN A 246 -2.83 -20.20 4.33
C GLN A 246 -1.58 -20.27 5.20
N HIS A 247 -0.48 -19.63 4.79
CA HIS A 247 0.83 -19.95 5.36
C HIS A 247 1.57 -18.78 5.98
N SER A 248 1.33 -17.54 5.56
CA SER A 248 2.04 -16.36 6.11
C SER A 248 1.74 -16.12 7.59
N GLY A 249 0.59 -16.59 8.08
CA GLY A 249 0.10 -16.30 9.44
C GLY A 249 -0.55 -14.92 9.57
N GLU A 250 -0.35 -14.03 8.60
CA GLU A 250 -0.88 -12.67 8.57
C GLU A 250 -1.50 -12.43 7.19
N ASN A 251 -2.80 -12.18 7.12
CA ASN A 251 -3.51 -12.00 5.84
C ASN A 251 -3.30 -10.58 5.28
N ILE A 252 -2.04 -10.16 5.16
CA ILE A 252 -1.64 -8.82 4.74
C ILE A 252 -0.75 -8.96 3.51
N TRP A 253 -1.33 -8.67 2.35
CA TRP A 253 -0.65 -8.76 1.06
C TRP A 253 -1.03 -7.62 0.15
N GLN A 254 -0.18 -7.37 -0.85
CA GLN A 254 -0.42 -6.37 -1.87
C GLN A 254 0.15 -6.81 -3.22
N ILE A 255 -0.57 -6.46 -4.28
CA ILE A 255 -0.18 -6.56 -5.68
C ILE A 255 -0.09 -5.14 -6.21
N VAL A 256 1.07 -4.75 -6.71
CA VAL A 256 1.31 -3.45 -7.34
C VAL A 256 1.86 -3.67 -8.74
N GLY A 257 1.33 -2.94 -9.72
CA GLY A 257 1.76 -2.95 -11.10
C GLY A 257 2.05 -1.54 -11.59
N TYR A 258 3.13 -1.40 -12.36
CA TYR A 258 3.51 -0.16 -13.02
C TYR A 258 3.97 -0.44 -14.45
N LEU A 259 3.42 0.29 -15.43
CA LEU A 259 3.90 0.29 -16.81
C LEU A 259 4.23 1.73 -17.23
N ASP A 260 5.51 1.99 -17.53
CA ASP A 260 5.91 3.21 -18.22
C ASP A 260 5.72 3.07 -19.73
N ARG A 261 4.80 3.87 -20.30
CA ARG A 261 4.46 3.86 -21.73
C ARG A 261 5.33 4.79 -22.57
N GLU A 262 6.10 5.69 -21.97
CA GLU A 262 6.89 6.69 -22.71
C GLU A 262 8.37 6.30 -22.84
N HIS A 263 8.78 5.22 -22.18
CA HIS A 263 10.13 4.71 -22.30
C HIS A 263 10.33 4.04 -23.67
N MET A 264 11.50 4.22 -24.29
CA MET A 264 11.84 3.59 -25.59
C MET A 264 11.68 2.07 -25.58
N GLN A 265 11.76 1.45 -24.41
CA GLN A 265 11.40 0.06 -24.16
C GLN A 265 10.39 0.07 -23.01
N PRO A 266 9.08 -0.09 -23.29
CA PRO A 266 8.05 -0.11 -22.25
C PRO A 266 8.39 -1.16 -21.19
N LYS A 267 8.50 -0.71 -19.94
CA LYS A 267 8.86 -1.57 -18.81
C LYS A 267 7.61 -1.78 -17.95
N CYS A 268 7.16 -3.03 -17.86
CA CYS A 268 6.11 -3.45 -16.95
C CYS A 268 6.75 -4.09 -15.72
N GLU A 269 6.55 -3.49 -14.56
CA GLU A 269 6.94 -4.01 -13.26
C GLU A 269 5.69 -4.48 -12.51
N ILE A 270 5.80 -5.65 -11.90
CA ILE A 270 4.75 -6.23 -11.06
C ILE A 270 5.42 -6.75 -9.81
N VAL A 271 4.92 -6.34 -8.66
CA VAL A 271 5.33 -6.88 -7.36
C VAL A 271 4.12 -7.46 -6.64
N ILE A 272 4.33 -8.62 -6.04
CA ILE A 272 3.42 -9.24 -5.07
C ILE A 272 4.23 -9.44 -3.80
N PHE A 273 3.77 -8.87 -2.70
CA PHE A 273 4.42 -9.04 -1.41
C PHE A 273 3.40 -9.25 -0.30
N ASN A 274 3.85 -9.86 0.80
CA ASN A 274 3.07 -10.05 2.00
C ASN A 274 3.92 -9.77 3.24
N PHE A 275 3.25 -9.44 4.34
CA PHE A 275 3.85 -9.44 5.67
C PHE A 275 3.49 -10.75 6.38
N GLY A 276 4.37 -11.21 7.28
CA GLY A 276 4.16 -12.42 8.06
C GLY A 276 5.41 -13.30 8.12
N ARG A 277 5.21 -14.59 8.31
CA ARG A 277 6.28 -15.58 8.31
C ARG A 277 6.95 -15.67 6.95
N THR A 278 8.27 -15.74 6.97
CA THR A 278 9.06 -16.00 5.76
C THR A 278 8.82 -17.42 5.25
N MET A 279 9.04 -17.66 3.96
CA MET A 279 9.02 -19.01 3.40
C MET A 279 9.94 -19.97 4.17
N ALA A 280 11.09 -19.49 4.63
CA ALA A 280 12.03 -20.28 5.42
C ALA A 280 11.42 -20.69 6.77
N GLN A 281 10.80 -19.76 7.51
CA GLN A 281 10.12 -20.06 8.78
C GLN A 281 8.99 -21.07 8.59
N THR A 282 8.10 -20.83 7.62
CA THR A 282 7.01 -21.75 7.29
C THR A 282 7.54 -23.14 6.93
N PHE A 283 8.68 -23.22 6.22
CA PHE A 283 9.28 -24.49 5.86
C PHE A 283 9.90 -25.23 7.06
N TYR A 284 10.52 -24.50 8.00
CA TYR A 284 11.06 -25.09 9.24
C TYR A 284 9.96 -25.60 10.18
N ASP A 285 8.76 -25.01 10.12
CA ASP A 285 7.60 -25.42 10.92
C ASP A 285 6.92 -26.69 10.38
N LEU A 286 7.30 -27.18 9.19
CA LEU A 286 6.68 -28.37 8.60
C LEU A 286 7.08 -29.66 9.34
N PRO A 287 6.16 -30.63 9.51
CA PRO A 287 6.49 -31.97 10.02
C PRO A 287 7.58 -32.63 9.18
N ALA A 288 8.52 -33.34 9.81
CA ALA A 288 9.68 -33.94 9.14
C ALA A 288 9.28 -34.94 8.03
N GLU A 289 8.11 -35.54 8.16
CA GLU A 289 7.51 -36.50 7.23
C GLU A 289 6.68 -35.82 6.12
N SER A 290 6.59 -34.48 6.12
CA SER A 290 5.82 -33.75 5.12
C SER A 290 6.37 -33.98 3.71
N TYR A 291 5.45 -34.06 2.75
CA TYR A 291 5.80 -34.21 1.33
C TYR A 291 6.80 -33.15 0.87
N ALA A 292 6.59 -31.88 1.25
CA ALA A 292 7.47 -30.78 0.89
C ALA A 292 8.89 -30.96 1.44
N ILE A 293 9.06 -31.35 2.72
CA ILE A 293 10.39 -31.65 3.28
C ILE A 293 11.03 -32.83 2.54
N SER A 294 10.29 -33.89 2.24
CA SER A 294 10.83 -35.05 1.53
C SER A 294 11.40 -34.69 0.14
N LYS A 295 10.80 -33.70 -0.54
CA LYS A 295 11.23 -33.23 -1.86
C LYS A 295 12.39 -32.25 -1.81
N VAL A 296 12.44 -31.37 -0.81
CA VAL A 296 13.45 -30.30 -0.72
C VAL A 296 14.72 -30.76 0.01
N LYS A 297 14.61 -31.70 0.98
CA LYS A 297 15.74 -32.20 1.78
C LYS A 297 16.92 -32.74 0.95
N PRO A 298 16.72 -33.46 -0.18
CA PRO A 298 17.82 -33.83 -1.07
C PRO A 298 18.61 -32.61 -1.59
N TYR A 299 17.93 -31.53 -1.99
CA TYR A 299 18.56 -30.32 -2.48
C TYR A 299 19.33 -29.58 -1.39
N ILE A 300 18.76 -29.45 -0.19
CA ILE A 300 19.46 -28.86 0.97
C ILE A 300 20.75 -29.64 1.28
N ASN A 301 20.66 -30.97 1.29
CA ASN A 301 21.82 -31.83 1.57
C ASN A 301 22.90 -31.71 0.50
N LEU A 302 22.52 -31.56 -0.78
CA LEU A 302 23.47 -31.32 -1.87
C LEU A 302 24.21 -29.99 -1.69
N HIS A 303 23.50 -28.92 -1.31
CA HIS A 303 24.10 -27.60 -1.08
C HIS A 303 24.97 -27.54 0.18
N ARG A 304 24.67 -28.33 1.22
CA ARG A 304 25.53 -28.44 2.41
C ARG A 304 26.85 -29.17 2.15
N LYS A 305 26.86 -30.11 1.20
CA LYS A 305 28.05 -30.95 0.90
C LYS A 305 29.03 -30.28 -0.06
N LYS A 306 28.56 -29.39 -0.93
CA LYS A 306 29.44 -28.51 -1.71
C LYS A 306 29.76 -27.31 -0.81
N LYS A 307 31.04 -27.02 -0.52
CA LYS A 307 31.43 -25.72 0.04
C LYS A 307 30.67 -24.65 -0.75
N SER A 308 29.85 -23.91 -0.02
CA SER A 308 28.73 -23.13 -0.53
C SER A 308 29.10 -22.24 -1.72
N ILE A 309 28.25 -22.20 -2.74
CA ILE A 309 28.30 -21.21 -3.84
C ILE A 309 28.00 -19.79 -3.30
N PHE A 310 27.36 -19.70 -2.13
CA PHE A 310 27.07 -18.45 -1.44
C PHE A 310 27.93 -18.31 -0.19
N PRO A 311 28.67 -17.20 0.02
CA PRO A 311 29.41 -16.99 1.26
C PRO A 311 28.45 -17.11 2.45
N GLN A 312 28.87 -17.90 3.44
CA GLN A 312 28.11 -18.06 4.67
C GLN A 312 28.00 -16.68 5.33
N MET A 313 26.77 -16.18 5.51
CA MET A 313 26.55 -15.08 6.45
C MET A 313 26.71 -15.68 7.84
N GLU A 314 27.78 -15.30 8.52
CA GLU A 314 27.94 -15.57 9.95
C GLU A 314 26.86 -14.82 10.76
N PRO A 315 26.44 -15.39 11.90
CA PRO A 315 25.34 -14.87 12.71
C PRO A 315 25.56 -13.47 13.27
#